data_AF-A0A9Y4U4K5-F1
#
_entry.id   AF-A0A9Y4U4K5-F1
#
_cell.length_a   1.000
_cell.length_b   1.000
_cell.length_c   1.000
_cell.angle_alpha   90.00
_cell.angle_beta   90.00
_cell.angle_gamma   90.00
#
_symmetry.space_group_name_H-M   'P 1'
#
loop_
_entity.id
_entity.type
_entity.pdbx_description
1 polymer ?
#
loop_
_entity_poly.entity_id
_entity_poly.type
_entity_poly.pdbx_seq_one_letter_code
_entity_poly.pdbx_strand_id
1 'polypeptide(L)'
;MEFINGWYILLIISDMFTIVGSFIKIGIESKTLSSYDVCGILLGTSTLLVWVGVIRYLSFFQKYNILIVTLRAAFPNVIRFCCCAAAIYLGYCFCGWIVLGPYHTKFRSLSTVSECLFSLINGDDMFVTFAEMEQSGTLVWIFSQVYLYTFISLFIYMVLSLFIALITGAYDTIMVQSLHHL
;
A
#
# COMPACT_ATOMS: atom_id res chain seq x y z
N MET A 1 20.68 -8.13 18.60
CA MET A 1 21.80 -7.89 17.67
C MET A 1 21.24 -7.39 16.35
N GLU A 2 20.96 -6.10 16.24
CA GLU A 2 20.87 -5.46 14.93
C GLU A 2 21.99 -4.43 14.89
N PHE A 3 23.18 -4.90 14.53
CA PHE A 3 24.37 -4.05 14.41
C PHE A 3 24.22 -3.00 13.29
N ILE A 4 23.24 -3.20 12.39
CA ILE A 4 22.96 -2.33 11.25
C ILE A 4 21.70 -1.52 11.56
N ASN A 5 21.86 -0.21 11.68
CA ASN A 5 20.74 0.70 11.87
C ASN A 5 20.12 1.05 10.49
N GLY A 6 18.95 0.48 10.21
CA GLY A 6 18.24 0.61 8.94
C GLY A 6 17.93 2.05 8.54
N TRP A 7 17.84 2.98 9.50
CA TRP A 7 17.65 4.41 9.20
C TRP A 7 18.84 5.00 8.44
N TYR A 8 20.07 4.58 8.73
CA TYR A 8 21.24 5.05 7.97
C TYR A 8 21.26 4.50 6.55
N ILE A 9 20.83 3.25 6.36
CA ILE A 9 20.68 2.68 5.01
C ILE A 9 19.67 3.49 4.20
N LEU A 10 18.52 3.82 4.79
CA LEU A 10 17.49 4.64 4.15
C LEU A 10 18.03 6.01 3.74
N LEU A 11 18.80 6.68 4.62
CA LEU A 11 19.44 7.96 4.31
C LEU A 11 20.48 7.84 3.18
N ILE A 12 21.33 6.81 3.21
CA ILE A 12 22.32 6.58 2.14
C ILE A 12 21.63 6.39 0.78
N ILE A 13 20.54 5.61 0.72
CA ILE A 13 19.77 5.41 -0.51
C ILE A 13 19.15 6.73 -0.99
N SER A 14 18.59 7.51 -0.08
CA SER A 14 18.03 8.84 -0.37
C SER A 14 19.08 9.80 -0.93
N ASP A 15 20.28 9.80 -0.36
CA ASP A 15 21.39 10.64 -0.81
C ASP A 15 21.86 10.22 -2.21
N MET A 16 21.94 8.92 -2.48
CA MET A 16 22.27 8.40 -3.82
C MET A 16 21.24 8.86 -4.87
N PHE A 17 19.95 8.77 -4.57
CA PHE A 17 18.91 9.27 -5.49
C PHE A 17 18.97 10.78 -5.69
N THR A 18 19.26 11.54 -4.63
CA THR A 18 19.40 13.00 -4.72
C THR A 18 20.60 13.39 -5.56
N ILE A 19 21.76 12.76 -5.35
CA ILE A 19 22.98 13.04 -6.14
C ILE A 19 22.75 12.74 -7.62
N VAL A 20 22.23 11.55 -7.95
CA VAL A 20 21.94 11.16 -9.35
C VAL A 20 20.89 12.09 -9.97
N GLY A 21 19.81 12.38 -9.24
CA GLY A 21 18.76 13.30 -9.69
C GLY A 21 19.28 14.72 -9.93
N SER A 22 20.18 15.22 -9.07
CA SER A 22 20.81 16.53 -9.23
C SER A 22 21.72 16.60 -10.46
N PHE A 23 22.51 15.56 -10.73
CA PHE A 23 23.32 15.50 -11.96
C PHE A 23 22.44 15.53 -13.22
N ILE A 24 21.35 14.76 -13.23
CA ILE A 24 20.39 14.76 -14.35
C ILE A 24 19.74 16.14 -14.48
N LYS A 25 19.37 16.78 -13.38
CA LYS A 25 18.79 18.13 -13.38
C LYS A 25 19.75 19.18 -13.96
N ILE A 26 21.02 19.14 -13.59
CA ILE A 26 22.06 20.03 -14.16
C ILE A 26 22.25 19.74 -15.66
N GLY A 27 22.22 18.47 -16.07
CA GLY A 27 22.23 18.08 -17.50
C GLY A 27 21.03 18.62 -18.28
N ILE A 28 19.86 18.64 -17.65
CA ILE A 28 18.65 19.24 -18.23
C ILE A 28 18.77 20.76 -18.36
N GLU A 29 19.23 21.46 -17.31
CA GLU A 29 19.41 22.92 -17.33
C GLU A 29 20.48 23.38 -18.33
N SER A 30 21.53 22.58 -18.51
CA SER A 30 22.56 22.79 -19.54
C SER A 30 22.09 22.42 -20.96
N LYS A 31 20.82 22.04 -21.14
CA LYS A 31 20.20 21.60 -22.41
C LYS A 31 20.90 20.41 -23.07
N THR A 32 21.64 19.62 -22.29
CA THR A 32 22.33 18.42 -22.79
C THR A 32 21.45 17.17 -22.71
N LEU A 33 20.45 17.18 -21.82
CA LEU A 33 19.49 16.09 -21.61
C LEU A 33 18.06 16.64 -21.55
N SER A 34 17.05 15.81 -21.88
CA SER A 34 15.62 16.17 -21.83
C SER A 34 14.77 15.18 -21.04
N SER A 35 15.38 14.34 -20.21
CA SER A 35 14.70 13.28 -19.44
C SER A 35 14.11 13.79 -18.12
N TYR A 36 13.07 14.63 -18.21
CA TYR A 36 12.39 15.19 -17.03
C TYR A 36 11.70 14.14 -16.15
N ASP A 37 11.12 13.09 -16.73
CA ASP A 37 10.38 12.07 -15.98
C ASP A 37 11.29 11.32 -14.99
N VAL A 38 12.47 10.90 -15.46
CA VAL A 38 13.46 10.19 -14.63
C VAL A 38 14.00 11.11 -13.53
N CYS A 39 14.28 12.37 -13.87
CA CYS A 39 14.70 13.39 -12.92
C CYS A 39 13.64 13.62 -11.83
N GLY A 40 12.37 13.77 -12.23
CA GLY A 40 11.24 13.97 -11.33
C GLY A 40 11.01 12.78 -10.40
N ILE A 41 11.07 11.56 -10.91
CA ILE A 41 10.93 10.35 -10.08
C ILE A 41 12.07 10.24 -9.08
N LEU A 42 13.33 10.44 -9.49
CA LEU A 42 14.48 10.33 -8.59
C LEU A 42 14.47 11.38 -7.48
N LEU A 43 14.27 12.66 -7.82
CA LEU A 43 14.21 13.74 -6.82
C LEU A 43 12.94 13.67 -5.96
N GLY A 44 11.81 13.29 -6.55
CA GLY A 44 10.56 13.09 -5.82
C GLY A 44 10.65 11.95 -4.81
N THR A 45 11.17 10.79 -5.22
CA THR A 45 11.37 9.64 -4.31
C THR A 45 12.41 9.94 -3.24
N SER A 46 13.49 10.66 -3.57
CA SER A 46 14.50 11.02 -2.57
C SER A 46 13.93 11.96 -1.49
N THR A 47 13.20 13.01 -1.88
CA THR A 47 12.59 13.92 -0.90
C THR A 47 11.59 13.21 0.00
N LEU A 48 10.81 12.26 -0.51
CA LEU A 48 9.92 11.41 0.29
C LEU A 48 10.70 10.58 1.32
N LEU A 49 11.82 9.97 0.92
CA LEU A 49 12.67 9.20 1.83
C LEU A 49 13.33 10.09 2.90
N VAL A 50 13.78 11.29 2.57
CA VAL A 50 14.29 12.26 3.56
C VAL A 50 13.23 12.57 4.62
N TRP A 51 11.98 12.82 4.20
CA TRP A 51 10.87 13.08 5.13
C TRP A 51 10.54 11.88 6.01
N VAL A 52 10.59 10.66 5.48
CA VAL A 52 10.53 9.44 6.30
C VAL A 52 11.69 9.41 7.28
N GLY A 53 12.90 9.79 6.86
CA GLY A 53 14.07 9.94 7.72
C GLY A 53 13.87 10.92 8.90
N VAL A 54 13.01 11.93 8.76
CA VAL A 54 12.67 12.86 9.86
C VAL A 54 12.00 12.13 11.04
N ILE A 55 11.25 11.05 10.78
CA ILE A 55 10.60 10.23 11.80
C ILE A 55 11.62 9.65 12.79
N ARG A 56 12.86 9.39 12.35
CA ARG A 56 13.96 8.98 13.22
C ARG A 56 14.20 9.99 14.34
N TYR A 57 14.19 11.29 14.03
CA TYR A 57 14.43 12.33 15.03
C TYR A 57 13.25 12.44 16.00
N LEU A 58 12.02 12.18 15.54
CA LEU A 58 10.84 12.10 16.41
C LEU A 58 10.93 10.92 17.40
N SER A 59 11.60 9.83 17.02
CA SER A 59 11.87 8.68 17.90
C SER A 59 12.67 9.03 19.16
N PHE A 60 13.34 10.19 19.22
CA PHE A 60 14.06 10.65 20.41
C PHE A 60 13.10 10.99 21.57
N PHE A 61 11.85 11.32 21.25
CA PHE A 61 10.81 11.57 22.24
C PHE A 61 10.16 10.24 22.68
N GLN A 62 10.17 9.98 23.99
CA GLN A 62 9.66 8.73 24.58
C GLN A 62 8.23 8.37 24.12
N LYS A 63 7.33 9.35 23.98
CA LYS A 63 5.94 9.12 23.53
C LYS A 63 5.84 8.68 22.06
N TYR A 64 6.66 9.24 21.17
CA TYR A 64 6.64 8.90 19.73
C TYR A 64 7.41 7.62 19.42
N ASN A 65 8.43 7.30 20.23
CA ASN A 65 9.19 6.07 20.12
C ASN A 65 8.30 4.82 20.22
N ILE A 66 7.31 4.83 21.11
CA ILE A 66 6.37 3.70 21.30
C ILE A 66 5.63 3.36 20.00
N LEU A 67 5.18 4.38 19.25
CA LEU A 67 4.46 4.17 17.97
C LEU A 67 5.37 3.55 16.90
N ILE A 68 6.61 4.03 16.79
CA ILE A 68 7.59 3.52 15.82
C ILE A 68 7.96 2.06 16.15
N VAL A 69 8.19 1.77 17.43
CA VAL A 69 8.48 0.40 17.90
C VAL A 69 7.27 -0.52 17.68
N THR A 70 6.06 0.00 17.87
CA THR A 70 4.81 -0.73 17.58
C THR A 70 4.70 -1.12 16.13
N LEU A 71 4.87 -0.17 15.22
CA LEU A 71 4.82 -0.44 13.78
C LEU A 71 5.88 -1.46 13.37
N ARG A 72 7.09 -1.35 13.93
CA ARG A 72 8.20 -2.28 13.66
C ARG A 72 7.91 -3.71 14.15
N ALA A 73 7.33 -3.85 15.33
CA ALA A 73 6.99 -5.16 15.89
C ALA A 73 5.78 -5.79 15.18
N ALA A 74 4.82 -4.97 14.74
CA ALA A 74 3.67 -5.42 13.97
C ALA A 74 4.07 -5.87 12.55
N PHE A 75 5.05 -5.21 11.94
CA PHE A 75 5.47 -5.40 10.54
C PHE A 75 5.64 -6.88 10.09
N PRO A 76 6.40 -7.76 10.78
CA PRO A 76 6.55 -9.14 10.34
C PRO A 76 5.24 -9.94 10.36
N ASN A 77 4.37 -9.70 11.35
CA ASN A 77 3.07 -10.36 11.43
C ASN A 77 2.11 -9.84 10.36
N VAL A 78 2.13 -8.52 10.13
CA VAL A 78 1.36 -7.87 9.07
C VAL A 78 1.75 -8.40 7.70
N ILE A 79 3.05 -8.54 7.39
CA ILE A 79 3.49 -9.11 6.09
C ILE A 79 2.93 -10.51 5.88
N ARG A 80 3.00 -11.40 6.88
CA ARG A 80 2.48 -12.77 6.77
C ARG A 80 0.99 -12.78 6.49
N PHE A 81 0.23 -11.95 7.21
CA PHE A 81 -1.19 -11.78 6.97
C PHE A 81 -1.49 -11.22 5.57
N CYS A 82 -0.74 -10.19 5.15
CA CYS A 82 -0.85 -9.61 3.82
C CYS A 82 -0.55 -10.62 2.70
N CYS A 83 0.42 -11.53 2.88
CA CYS A 83 0.69 -12.59 1.89
C CYS A 83 -0.52 -13.52 1.73
N CYS A 84 -1.18 -13.91 2.81
CA CYS A 84 -2.40 -14.72 2.75
C CYS A 84 -3.56 -13.96 2.09
N ALA A 85 -3.78 -12.70 2.48
CA ALA A 85 -4.80 -11.85 1.89
C ALA A 85 -4.56 -11.58 0.41
N ALA A 86 -3.29 -11.41 0.00
CA ALA A 86 -2.90 -11.22 -1.39
C ALA A 86 -3.23 -12.44 -2.26
N ALA A 87 -3.09 -13.67 -1.74
CA ALA A 87 -3.48 -14.87 -2.48
C ALA A 87 -4.99 -14.90 -2.79
N ILE A 88 -5.83 -14.53 -1.83
CA ILE A 88 -7.29 -14.43 -2.02
C ILE A 88 -7.60 -13.29 -3.00
N TYR A 89 -6.97 -12.14 -2.81
CA TYR A 89 -7.14 -10.96 -3.66
C TYR A 89 -6.80 -11.25 -5.12
N LEU A 90 -5.69 -11.94 -5.38
CA LEU A 90 -5.30 -12.36 -6.73
C LEU A 90 -6.34 -13.32 -7.34
N GLY A 91 -6.91 -14.23 -6.54
CA GLY A 91 -8.01 -15.10 -6.98
C GLY A 91 -9.22 -14.30 -7.46
N TYR A 92 -9.61 -13.26 -6.70
CA TYR A 92 -10.64 -12.31 -7.12
C TYR A 92 -10.22 -11.56 -8.39
N CYS A 93 -9.00 -11.01 -8.46
CA CYS A 93 -8.51 -10.31 -9.66
C CYS A 93 -8.61 -11.16 -10.93
N PHE A 94 -8.13 -12.41 -10.90
CA PHE A 94 -8.22 -13.30 -12.07
C PHE A 94 -9.67 -13.63 -12.43
N CYS A 95 -10.51 -13.92 -11.43
CA CYS A 95 -11.92 -14.23 -11.65
C CYS A 95 -12.68 -13.03 -12.25
N GLY A 96 -12.52 -11.85 -11.66
CA GLY A 96 -13.14 -10.61 -12.14
C GLY A 96 -12.66 -10.24 -13.54
N TRP A 97 -11.37 -10.38 -13.82
CA TRP A 97 -10.82 -10.11 -15.14
C TRP A 97 -11.43 -11.00 -16.23
N ILE A 98 -11.48 -12.31 -16.01
CA ILE A 98 -11.94 -13.27 -17.01
C ILE A 98 -13.46 -13.17 -17.22
N VAL A 99 -14.23 -13.05 -16.14
CA VAL A 99 -15.70 -13.10 -16.21
C VAL A 99 -16.31 -11.74 -16.55
N LEU A 100 -15.84 -10.66 -15.90
CA LEU A 100 -16.44 -9.32 -16.03
C LEU A 100 -15.72 -8.46 -17.08
N GLY A 101 -14.55 -8.86 -17.56
CA GLY A 101 -13.76 -8.09 -18.53
C GLY A 101 -14.48 -7.72 -19.83
N PRO A 102 -15.29 -8.60 -20.45
CA PRO A 102 -16.05 -8.25 -21.65
C PRO A 102 -17.21 -7.27 -21.38
N TYR A 103 -17.71 -7.22 -20.14
CA TYR A 103 -18.97 -6.55 -19.78
C TYR A 103 -18.76 -5.25 -18.97
N HIS A 104 -17.55 -5.00 -18.47
CA HIS A 104 -17.26 -3.84 -17.62
C HIS A 104 -15.91 -3.21 -17.99
N THR A 105 -15.89 -1.88 -18.16
CA THR A 105 -14.71 -1.11 -18.58
C THR A 105 -13.55 -1.21 -17.59
N LYS A 106 -13.83 -1.08 -16.28
CA LYS A 106 -12.85 -1.24 -15.19
C LYS A 106 -12.22 -2.65 -15.13
N PHE A 107 -12.86 -3.68 -15.68
CA PHE A 107 -12.37 -5.06 -15.61
C PHE A 107 -11.60 -5.51 -16.87
N ARG A 108 -11.23 -4.62 -17.79
CA ARG A 108 -10.58 -5.00 -19.06
C ARG A 108 -9.16 -5.54 -18.93
N SER A 109 -8.38 -5.04 -17.97
CA SER A 109 -6.99 -5.44 -17.76
C SER A 109 -6.75 -5.81 -16.30
N LEU A 110 -5.78 -6.68 -16.04
CA LEU A 110 -5.46 -7.07 -14.66
C LEU A 110 -5.06 -5.88 -13.78
N SER A 111 -4.41 -4.85 -14.34
CA SER A 111 -4.05 -3.61 -13.63
C SER A 111 -5.30 -2.83 -13.20
N THR A 112 -6.21 -2.58 -14.14
CA THR A 112 -7.45 -1.83 -13.85
C THR A 112 -8.38 -2.60 -12.92
N VAL A 113 -8.38 -3.94 -12.99
CA VAL A 113 -9.09 -4.80 -12.03
C VAL A 113 -8.50 -4.63 -10.63
N SER A 114 -7.16 -4.63 -10.52
CA SER A 114 -6.50 -4.41 -9.22
C SER A 114 -6.79 -3.02 -8.67
N GLU A 115 -6.72 -1.97 -9.50
CA GLU A 115 -7.07 -0.60 -9.11
C GLU A 115 -8.53 -0.52 -8.61
N CYS A 116 -9.48 -1.13 -9.34
CA CYS A 116 -10.89 -1.17 -8.99
C CYS A 116 -11.14 -1.94 -7.67
N LEU A 117 -10.57 -3.13 -7.51
CA LEU A 117 -10.73 -3.90 -6.29
C LEU A 117 -10.05 -3.22 -5.09
N PHE A 118 -8.92 -2.54 -5.32
CA PHE A 118 -8.26 -1.76 -4.26
C PHE A 118 -9.08 -0.54 -3.85
N SER A 119 -9.70 0.19 -4.80
CA SER A 119 -10.59 1.30 -4.48
C SER A 119 -11.83 0.82 -3.70
N LEU A 120 -12.40 -0.32 -4.09
CA LEU A 120 -13.53 -0.95 -3.41
C LEU A 120 -13.22 -1.35 -1.95
N ILE A 121 -12.02 -1.90 -1.68
CA ILE A 121 -11.60 -2.21 -0.29
C ILE A 121 -11.58 -0.93 0.57
N ASN A 122 -11.23 0.21 -0.03
CA ASN A 122 -11.22 1.51 0.64
C ASN A 122 -12.59 2.22 0.63
N GLY A 123 -13.63 1.57 0.11
CA GLY A 123 -15.00 2.10 0.07
C GLY A 123 -15.25 3.15 -1.01
N ASP A 124 -14.35 3.27 -1.99
CA ASP A 124 -14.48 4.22 -3.09
C ASP A 124 -15.20 3.60 -4.30
N ASP A 125 -15.99 4.40 -5.00
CA ASP A 125 -16.71 4.04 -6.25
C ASP A 125 -17.64 2.81 -6.19
N MET A 126 -18.10 2.39 -5.00
CA MET A 126 -18.92 1.18 -4.83
C MET A 126 -20.19 1.20 -5.70
N PHE A 127 -21.04 2.23 -5.58
CA PHE A 127 -22.27 2.30 -6.37
C PHE A 127 -22.02 2.38 -7.88
N VAL A 128 -20.97 3.08 -8.30
CA VAL A 128 -20.60 3.23 -9.71
C VAL A 128 -20.28 1.86 -10.31
N THR A 129 -19.53 1.01 -9.61
CA THR A 129 -19.24 -0.36 -10.08
C THR A 129 -20.48 -1.25 -10.22
N PHE A 130 -21.52 -1.04 -9.40
CA PHE A 130 -22.78 -1.77 -9.54
C PHE A 130 -23.65 -1.21 -10.67
N ALA A 131 -23.63 0.12 -10.88
CA ALA A 131 -24.45 0.81 -11.87
C ALA A 131 -23.92 0.66 -13.30
N GLU A 132 -22.59 0.59 -13.47
CA GLU A 132 -21.93 0.40 -14.77
C GLU A 132 -22.00 -1.04 -15.31
N MET A 133 -22.57 -1.98 -14.55
CA MET A 133 -22.76 -3.36 -15.00
C MET A 133 -23.76 -3.43 -16.16
N GLU A 134 -23.27 -3.76 -17.35
CA GLU A 134 -24.09 -3.91 -18.54
C GLU A 134 -25.07 -5.10 -18.37
N GLN A 135 -26.36 -4.88 -18.64
CA GLN A 135 -27.42 -5.90 -18.54
C GLN A 135 -27.41 -6.90 -19.71
N SER A 136 -26.26 -7.18 -20.30
CA SER A 136 -26.12 -8.02 -21.50
C SER A 136 -26.52 -9.48 -21.25
N GLY A 137 -26.48 -9.94 -19.98
CA GLY A 137 -27.00 -11.25 -19.59
C GLY A 137 -27.32 -11.35 -18.11
N THR A 138 -28.53 -11.86 -17.79
CA THR A 138 -29.00 -12.00 -16.40
C THR A 138 -28.06 -12.85 -15.54
N LEU A 139 -27.46 -13.90 -16.10
CA LEU A 139 -26.51 -14.76 -15.37
C LEU A 139 -25.23 -14.01 -14.96
N VAL A 140 -24.66 -13.23 -15.89
CA VAL A 140 -23.45 -12.44 -15.63
C VAL A 140 -23.74 -11.31 -14.64
N TRP A 141 -24.93 -10.71 -14.73
CA TRP A 141 -25.37 -9.71 -13.75
C TRP A 141 -25.53 -10.31 -12.36
N ILE A 142 -26.19 -11.47 -12.20
CA ILE A 142 -26.29 -12.13 -10.89
C ILE A 142 -24.89 -12.49 -10.36
N PHE A 143 -24.03 -13.03 -11.22
CA PHE A 143 -22.65 -13.35 -10.85
C PHE A 143 -21.89 -12.12 -10.36
N SER A 144 -22.01 -10.98 -11.04
CA SER A 144 -21.31 -9.75 -10.65
C SER A 144 -21.79 -9.22 -9.30
N GLN A 145 -23.10 -9.29 -9.02
CA GLN A 145 -23.64 -8.93 -7.70
C GLN A 145 -23.03 -9.81 -6.61
N VAL A 146 -23.08 -11.14 -6.77
CA VAL A 146 -22.51 -12.07 -5.79
C VAL A 146 -21.00 -11.86 -5.63
N TYR A 147 -20.28 -11.68 -6.74
CA TYR A 147 -18.85 -11.43 -6.75
C TYR A 147 -18.49 -10.17 -5.96
N LEU A 148 -19.14 -9.03 -6.25
CA LEU A 148 -18.86 -7.76 -5.57
C LEU A 148 -19.31 -7.79 -4.10
N TYR A 149 -20.49 -8.33 -3.78
CA TYR A 149 -20.95 -8.44 -2.39
C TYR A 149 -20.04 -9.33 -1.54
N THR A 150 -19.62 -10.49 -2.07
CA THR A 150 -18.69 -11.38 -1.35
C THR A 150 -17.32 -10.74 -1.19
N PHE A 151 -16.80 -10.06 -2.21
CA PHE A 151 -15.52 -9.36 -2.13
C PHE A 151 -15.54 -8.23 -1.07
N ILE A 152 -16.53 -7.33 -1.16
CA ILE A 152 -16.66 -6.17 -0.27
C ILE A 152 -16.85 -6.63 1.18
N SER A 153 -17.77 -7.57 1.42
CA SER A 153 -18.02 -8.08 2.78
C SER A 153 -16.80 -8.79 3.37
N LEU A 154 -16.11 -9.63 2.60
CA LEU A 154 -14.92 -10.33 3.06
C LEU A 154 -13.78 -9.37 3.37
N PHE A 155 -13.43 -8.49 2.43
CA PHE A 155 -12.25 -7.64 2.61
C PHE A 155 -12.48 -6.49 3.59
N ILE A 156 -13.64 -5.83 3.56
CA ILE A 156 -13.91 -4.70 4.47
C ILE A 156 -14.21 -5.20 5.88
N TYR A 157 -15.09 -6.19 6.05
CA TYR A 157 -15.50 -6.58 7.40
C TYR A 157 -14.56 -7.58 8.07
N MET A 158 -13.94 -8.48 7.31
CA MET A 158 -13.08 -9.51 7.90
C MET A 158 -11.60 -9.13 7.80
N VAL A 159 -11.09 -8.91 6.59
CA VAL A 159 -9.65 -8.69 6.37
C VAL A 159 -9.17 -7.39 7.01
N LEU A 160 -9.87 -6.27 6.79
CA LEU A 160 -9.52 -4.98 7.38
C LEU A 160 -9.64 -4.99 8.91
N SER A 161 -10.69 -5.60 9.46
CA SER A 161 -10.87 -5.74 10.91
C SER A 161 -9.75 -6.56 11.55
N LEU A 162 -9.32 -7.66 10.91
CA LEU A 162 -8.18 -8.46 11.37
C LEU A 162 -6.86 -7.69 11.28
N PHE A 163 -6.68 -6.88 10.24
CA PHE A 163 -5.50 -6.02 10.10
C PHE A 163 -5.41 -5.00 11.24
N ILE A 164 -6.52 -4.34 11.57
CA ILE A 164 -6.61 -3.41 12.71
C ILE A 164 -6.32 -4.17 14.02
N ALA A 165 -6.94 -5.34 14.23
CA ALA A 165 -6.74 -6.15 15.43
C ALA A 165 -5.28 -6.58 15.63
N LEU A 166 -4.55 -6.91 14.55
CA LEU A 166 -3.13 -7.23 14.60
C LEU A 166 -2.27 -6.04 15.05
N ILE A 167 -2.55 -4.84 14.54
CA ILE A 167 -1.84 -3.62 14.92
C ILE A 167 -2.17 -3.25 16.37
N THR A 168 -3.45 -3.30 16.76
CA THR A 168 -3.88 -3.04 18.14
C THR A 168 -3.24 -4.04 19.12
N GLY A 169 -3.21 -5.33 18.80
CA GLY A 169 -2.56 -6.33 19.64
C GLY A 169 -1.05 -6.11 19.80
N ALA A 170 -0.36 -5.67 18.75
CA ALA A 170 1.05 -5.27 18.84
C ALA A 170 1.24 -4.01 19.71
N TYR A 171 0.34 -3.04 19.58
CA TYR A 171 0.34 -1.82 20.38
C TYR A 171 0.18 -2.13 21.88
N ASP A 172 -0.82 -2.94 22.23
CA ASP A 172 -1.10 -3.32 23.62
C ASP A 172 0.08 -4.07 24.25
N THR A 173 0.71 -4.99 23.50
CA THR A 173 1.88 -5.74 23.96
C THR A 173 3.06 -4.82 24.29
N ILE A 174 3.33 -3.82 23.45
CA ILE A 174 4.43 -2.87 23.65
C ILE A 174 4.12 -1.87 24.76
N MET A 175 2.87 -1.44 24.87
CA MET A 175 2.42 -0.59 25.98
C MET A 175 2.66 -1.28 27.32
N VAL A 176 2.27 -2.55 27.47
CA VAL A 176 2.53 -3.34 28.69
C VAL A 176 4.03 -3.49 28.97
N GLN A 177 4.85 -3.79 27.95
CA GLN A 177 6.31 -3.87 28.11
C GLN A 177 6.93 -2.54 28.55
N SER A 178 6.45 -1.41 28.01
CA SER A 178 6.93 -0.08 28.38
C SER A 178 6.60 0.30 29.82
N LEU A 179 5.45 -0.18 30.34
CA LEU A 179 5.01 0.08 31.71
C LEU A 179 5.79 -0.73 32.75
N HIS A 180 6.24 -1.94 32.39
CA HIS A 180 7.08 -2.80 33.26
C HIS A 180 8.55 -2.36 33.35
N HIS A 181 9.02 -1.48 32.47
CA HIS A 181 10.40 -0.96 32.44
C HIS A 181 10.58 0.39 33.14
N LEU A 182 9.52 0.95 33.72
CA LEU A 182 9.50 2.13 34.60
C LEU A 182 9.42 1.69 36.06
#